data_AF-A0A2K5VNS6-F1
#
_entry.id   AF-A0A2K5VNS6-F1
#
_cell.length_a   1.000
_cell.length_b   1.000
_cell.length_c   1.000
_cell.angle_alpha   90.00
_cell.angle_beta   90.00
_cell.angle_gamma   90.00
#
_symmetry.space_group_name_H-M   'P 1'
#
loop_
_entity.id
_entity.type
_entity.pdbx_description
1 polymer ?
#
loop_
_entity_poly.entity_id
_entity_poly.type
_entity_poly.pdbx_seq_one_letter_code
_entity_poly.pdbx_strand_id
1 'polypeptide(L)'
;MIFTLFLNLDTKEDPSLKDVEDTMVETIALCQRNSHNLNQQQREALWFPLLEAMMAPQKLSSSAIPHLHSEALKSLTMQVLNSMAAFIALPSILQRILQDPVYGKGKLGEIQGLILGMLDTFNYEQTLLETTTSLLNQDLHWSLCNLRASVTRGLNPKQDYCSICLQQYKRRQEMADEIIVFSCGHLYHSFCLQNKECTMEIEGQTRWTCYKCSSSNKVGKLIQKKHEFESNR
;
A
#
# COMPACT_ATOMS: atom_id res chain seq x y z
N MET A 1 35.46 6.89 -16.02
CA MET A 1 36.79 6.65 -15.39
C MET A 1 37.09 5.18 -15.11
N ILE A 2 36.11 4.30 -14.91
CA ILE A 2 36.35 2.86 -14.74
C ILE A 2 36.65 2.14 -16.08
N PHE A 3 36.08 2.61 -17.19
CA PHE A 3 36.24 1.99 -18.52
C PHE A 3 37.62 2.17 -19.18
N THR A 4 38.45 3.10 -18.71
CA THR A 4 39.75 3.42 -19.33
C THR A 4 40.93 2.60 -18.79
N LEU A 5 40.72 1.78 -17.75
CA LEU A 5 41.76 0.93 -17.17
C LEU A 5 41.92 -0.43 -17.88
N PHE A 6 40.99 -0.81 -18.76
CA PHE A 6 40.95 -2.16 -19.34
C PHE A 6 41.81 -2.40 -20.61
N LEU A 7 42.55 -1.39 -21.11
CA LEU A 7 43.23 -1.48 -22.42
C LEU A 7 44.77 -1.37 -22.40
N ASN A 8 45.43 -1.40 -21.24
CA ASN A 8 46.91 -1.36 -21.18
C ASN A 8 47.48 -2.50 -20.32
N LEU A 9 47.50 -3.72 -20.87
CA LEU A 9 48.30 -4.81 -20.31
C LEU A 9 49.09 -5.47 -21.44
N ASP A 10 50.32 -4.96 -21.62
CA ASP A 10 51.34 -5.54 -22.47
C ASP A 10 52.26 -6.45 -21.62
N THR A 11 52.32 -7.72 -21.98
CA THR A 11 53.37 -8.74 -21.70
C THR A 11 53.85 -9.03 -20.25
N LYS A 12 53.42 -10.17 -19.68
CA LYS A 12 54.23 -11.31 -19.11
C LYS A 12 53.45 -12.11 -18.03
N GLU A 13 53.21 -13.39 -18.34
CA GLU A 13 52.77 -14.55 -17.52
C GLU A 13 52.05 -14.35 -16.16
N ASP A 14 50.70 -14.35 -16.23
CA ASP A 14 49.63 -14.82 -15.30
C ASP A 14 49.61 -14.46 -13.78
N PRO A 15 49.65 -13.17 -13.41
CA PRO A 15 49.10 -12.63 -12.16
C PRO A 15 47.73 -11.94 -12.34
N SER A 16 47.09 -12.02 -13.52
CA SER A 16 45.96 -11.12 -13.86
C SER A 16 44.57 -11.64 -13.50
N LEU A 17 44.34 -12.96 -13.50
CA LEU A 17 43.00 -13.50 -13.23
C LEU A 17 42.63 -13.40 -11.74
N LYS A 18 43.59 -13.72 -10.87
CA LYS A 18 43.37 -13.68 -9.41
C LYS A 18 43.10 -12.25 -8.91
N ASP A 19 43.81 -11.27 -9.46
CA ASP A 19 43.58 -9.85 -9.15
C ASP A 19 42.17 -9.39 -9.57
N VAL A 20 41.67 -9.90 -10.71
CA VAL A 20 40.29 -9.68 -11.15
C VAL A 20 39.28 -10.34 -10.22
N GLU A 21 39.53 -11.58 -9.77
CA GLU A 21 38.68 -12.27 -8.79
C GLU A 21 38.61 -11.51 -7.46
N ASP A 22 39.76 -11.10 -6.92
CA ASP A 22 39.86 -10.37 -5.65
C ASP A 22 39.15 -9.01 -5.76
N THR A 23 39.39 -8.26 -6.84
CA THR A 23 38.71 -6.98 -7.12
C THR A 23 37.20 -7.17 -7.27
N MET A 24 36.74 -8.27 -7.88
CA MET A 24 35.31 -8.58 -8.00
C MET A 24 34.67 -8.86 -6.65
N VAL A 25 35.32 -9.63 -5.79
CA VAL A 25 34.83 -9.89 -4.43
C VAL A 25 34.67 -8.59 -3.65
N GLU A 26 35.65 -7.69 -3.71
CA GLU A 26 35.59 -6.38 -3.06
C GLU A 26 34.46 -5.51 -3.63
N THR A 27 34.29 -5.51 -4.96
CA THR A 27 33.24 -4.75 -5.65
C THR A 27 31.85 -5.27 -5.28
N ILE A 28 31.66 -6.59 -5.23
CA ILE A 28 30.41 -7.22 -4.77
C ILE A 28 30.12 -6.83 -3.32
N ALA A 29 31.12 -6.92 -2.43
CA ALA A 29 30.97 -6.55 -1.03
C ALA A 29 30.63 -5.06 -0.86
N LEU A 30 31.18 -4.18 -1.70
CA LEU A 30 30.79 -2.78 -1.74
C LEU A 30 29.33 -2.62 -2.19
N CYS A 31 28.93 -3.30 -3.26
CA CYS A 31 27.55 -3.22 -3.76
C CYS A 31 26.53 -3.71 -2.74
N GLN A 32 26.81 -4.82 -2.04
CA GLN A 32 25.95 -5.39 -1.00
C GLN A 32 25.76 -4.42 0.17
N ARG A 33 26.85 -3.85 0.70
CA ARG A 33 26.80 -2.90 1.82
C ARG A 33 25.96 -1.66 1.51
N ASN A 34 26.03 -1.17 0.27
CA ASN A 34 25.27 0.00 -0.14
C ASN A 34 23.81 -0.34 -0.46
N SER A 35 23.51 -1.54 -0.97
CA SER A 35 22.19 -1.90 -1.48
C SER A 35 21.05 -1.74 -0.47
N HIS A 36 21.29 -1.97 0.82
CA HIS A 36 20.26 -1.82 1.85
C HIS A 36 19.71 -0.40 2.00
N ASN A 37 20.51 0.61 1.67
CA ASN A 37 20.13 2.03 1.81
C ASN A 37 19.64 2.65 0.49
N LEU A 38 19.66 1.88 -0.60
CA LEU A 38 19.32 2.35 -1.93
C LEU A 38 17.91 1.92 -2.31
N ASN A 39 17.21 2.79 -3.05
CA ASN A 39 15.93 2.43 -3.67
C ASN A 39 16.15 1.48 -4.87
N GLN A 40 15.07 0.93 -5.42
CA GLN A 40 15.17 -0.05 -6.51
C GLN A 40 15.96 0.45 -7.73
N GLN A 41 15.67 1.66 -8.23
CA GLN A 41 16.35 2.22 -9.40
C GLN A 41 17.85 2.41 -9.15
N GLN A 42 18.22 2.83 -7.94
CA GLN A 42 19.62 2.99 -7.56
C GLN A 42 20.34 1.65 -7.44
N ARG A 43 19.68 0.60 -6.93
CA ARG A 43 20.24 -0.75 -6.89
C ARG A 43 20.47 -1.27 -8.32
N GLU A 44 19.50 -1.10 -9.20
CA GLU A 44 19.63 -1.47 -10.62
C GLU A 44 20.79 -0.72 -11.30
N ALA A 45 20.91 0.60 -11.06
CA ALA A 45 22.00 1.42 -11.59
C ALA A 45 23.40 1.05 -11.04
N LEU A 46 23.46 0.39 -9.88
CA LEU A 46 24.70 -0.08 -9.27
C LEU A 46 25.11 -1.46 -9.81
N TRP A 47 24.17 -2.41 -9.82
CA TRP A 47 24.47 -3.81 -10.11
C TRP A 47 24.49 -4.15 -11.60
N PHE A 48 23.63 -3.51 -12.42
CA PHE A 48 23.60 -3.84 -13.85
C PHE A 48 24.89 -3.49 -14.59
N PRO A 49 25.56 -2.34 -14.32
CA PRO A 49 26.87 -2.09 -14.92
C PRO A 49 27.94 -3.13 -14.54
N LEU A 50 27.91 -3.62 -13.29
CA LEU A 50 28.82 -4.68 -12.84
C LEU A 50 28.56 -6.00 -13.59
N LEU A 51 27.29 -6.38 -13.74
CA LEU A 51 26.88 -7.55 -14.51
C LEU A 51 27.30 -7.43 -15.98
N GLU A 52 27.02 -6.28 -16.61
CA GLU A 52 27.39 -5.99 -18.00
C GLU A 52 28.90 -6.04 -18.22
N ALA A 53 29.70 -5.54 -17.26
CA ALA A 53 31.16 -5.61 -17.30
C ALA A 53 31.68 -7.07 -17.28
N MET A 54 31.04 -7.96 -16.52
CA MET A 54 31.42 -9.39 -16.48
C MET A 54 30.95 -10.16 -17.72
N MET A 55 29.80 -9.78 -18.28
CA MET A 55 29.27 -10.41 -19.49
C MET A 55 30.02 -9.97 -20.76
N ALA A 56 30.50 -8.73 -20.84
CA ALA A 56 31.09 -8.15 -22.07
C ALA A 56 32.29 -8.95 -22.66
N PRO A 57 33.30 -9.39 -21.88
CA PRO A 57 34.43 -10.18 -22.41
C PRO A 57 34.01 -11.53 -23.00
N GLN A 58 32.92 -12.11 -22.47
CA GLN A 58 32.38 -13.40 -22.92
C GLN A 58 31.65 -13.29 -24.27
N LYS A 59 31.31 -12.08 -24.72
CA LYS A 59 30.66 -11.83 -26.02
C LYS A 59 31.67 -11.87 -27.18
N LEU A 60 32.93 -11.57 -26.90
CA LEU A 60 34.02 -11.49 -27.88
C LEU A 60 34.75 -12.83 -28.07
N SER A 61 34.47 -13.82 -27.22
CA SER A 61 35.15 -15.12 -27.19
C SER A 61 34.54 -16.11 -28.18
N SER A 62 34.75 -15.92 -29.50
CA SER A 62 34.41 -16.95 -30.49
C SER A 62 35.60 -17.71 -31.09
N SER A 63 36.86 -17.34 -30.82
CA SER A 63 38.00 -18.15 -31.31
C SER A 63 39.38 -18.00 -30.65
N ALA A 64 39.62 -17.05 -29.73
CA ALA A 64 41.00 -16.68 -29.35
C ALA A 64 41.39 -16.77 -27.87
N ILE A 65 40.49 -17.20 -26.96
CA ILE A 65 40.76 -17.23 -25.51
C ILE A 65 40.97 -18.67 -25.04
N PRO A 66 42.00 -18.97 -24.20
CA PRO A 66 42.15 -20.29 -23.59
C PRO A 66 40.90 -20.69 -22.80
N HIS A 67 40.44 -21.95 -22.96
CA HIS A 67 39.22 -22.50 -22.34
C HIS A 67 39.09 -22.16 -20.84
N LEU A 68 40.21 -22.14 -20.12
CA LEU A 68 40.28 -21.88 -18.68
C LEU A 68 39.76 -20.47 -18.28
N HIS A 69 40.04 -19.43 -19.07
CA HIS A 69 39.57 -18.07 -18.77
C HIS A 69 38.07 -17.90 -19.04
N SER A 70 37.51 -18.65 -20.01
CA SER A 70 36.07 -18.62 -20.30
C SER A 70 35.25 -19.16 -19.13
N GLU A 71 35.75 -20.20 -18.46
CA GLU A 71 35.08 -20.83 -17.32
C GLU A 71 35.16 -19.96 -16.05
N ALA A 72 36.31 -19.33 -15.80
CA ALA A 72 36.48 -18.38 -14.70
C ALA A 72 35.54 -17.16 -14.84
N LEU A 73 35.42 -16.58 -16.04
CA LEU A 73 34.50 -15.46 -16.31
C LEU A 73 33.02 -15.84 -16.08
N LYS A 74 32.63 -17.05 -16.47
CA LYS A 74 31.27 -17.57 -16.19
C LYS A 74 31.04 -17.72 -14.69
N SER A 75 32.02 -18.25 -13.95
CA SER A 75 31.97 -18.38 -12.49
C SER A 75 31.77 -17.02 -11.82
N LEU A 76 32.56 -16.00 -12.21
CA LEU A 76 32.43 -14.63 -11.71
C LEU A 76 31.09 -14.00 -12.04
N THR A 77 30.57 -14.23 -13.25
CA THR A 77 29.23 -13.74 -13.65
C THR A 77 28.14 -14.36 -12.78
N MET A 78 28.22 -15.66 -12.52
CA MET A 78 27.29 -16.35 -11.62
C MET A 78 27.40 -15.82 -10.18
N GLN A 79 28.61 -15.48 -9.72
CA GLN A 79 28.80 -14.87 -8.41
C GLN A 79 28.12 -13.50 -8.30
N VAL A 80 28.22 -12.66 -9.34
CA VAL A 80 27.49 -11.37 -9.41
C VAL A 80 25.97 -11.60 -9.41
N LEU A 81 25.46 -12.52 -10.24
CA LEU A 81 24.03 -12.82 -10.32
C LEU A 81 23.46 -13.31 -9.00
N ASN A 82 24.15 -14.26 -8.34
CA ASN A 82 23.74 -14.78 -7.03
C ASN A 82 23.77 -13.69 -5.96
N SER A 83 24.76 -12.79 -6.02
CA SER A 83 24.90 -11.71 -5.05
C SER A 83 23.85 -10.62 -5.23
N MET A 84 23.49 -10.27 -6.47
CA MET A 84 22.50 -9.23 -6.76
C MET A 84 21.05 -9.69 -6.58
N ALA A 85 20.78 -11.00 -6.67
CA ALA A 85 19.43 -11.58 -6.57
C ALA A 85 18.74 -11.31 -5.23
N ALA A 86 19.50 -11.03 -4.16
CA ALA A 86 18.94 -10.61 -2.87
C ALA A 86 18.41 -9.16 -2.86
N PHE A 87 18.77 -8.35 -3.87
CA PHE A 87 18.55 -6.90 -3.88
C PHE A 87 17.76 -6.41 -5.09
N ILE A 88 17.76 -7.18 -6.18
CA ILE A 88 17.06 -6.86 -7.42
C ILE A 88 16.11 -8.00 -7.75
N ALA A 89 14.88 -7.65 -8.13
CA ALA A 89 13.87 -8.61 -8.49
C ALA A 89 14.33 -9.44 -9.70
N LEU A 90 14.15 -10.76 -9.62
CA LEU A 90 14.51 -11.69 -10.69
C LEU A 90 13.88 -11.32 -12.05
N PRO A 91 12.62 -10.84 -12.15
CA PRO A 91 12.06 -10.30 -13.39
C PRO A 91 12.94 -9.24 -14.05
N SER A 92 13.42 -8.25 -13.28
CA SER A 92 14.30 -7.18 -13.79
C SER A 92 15.65 -7.72 -14.27
N ILE A 93 16.20 -8.70 -13.56
CA ILE A 93 17.47 -9.36 -13.94
C ILE A 93 17.30 -10.10 -15.26
N LEU A 94 16.25 -10.92 -15.37
CA LEU A 94 15.96 -11.69 -16.57
C LEU A 94 15.68 -10.79 -17.76
N GLN A 95 14.88 -9.74 -17.58
CA GLN A 95 14.61 -8.76 -18.62
C GLN A 95 15.91 -8.12 -19.12
N ARG A 96 16.83 -7.75 -18.21
CA ARG A 96 18.12 -7.15 -18.59
C ARG A 96 19.02 -8.12 -19.35
N ILE A 97 19.14 -9.37 -18.90
CA ILE A 97 19.97 -10.38 -19.57
C ILE A 97 19.38 -10.72 -20.94
N LEU A 98 18.07 -10.92 -21.02
CA LEU A 98 17.41 -11.30 -22.26
C LEU A 98 17.37 -10.15 -23.29
N GLN A 99 17.46 -8.89 -22.89
CA GLN A 99 17.59 -7.78 -23.85
C GLN A 99 18.93 -7.74 -24.58
N ASP A 100 19.93 -8.49 -24.12
CA ASP A 100 21.25 -8.53 -24.73
C ASP A 100 21.22 -9.34 -26.05
N PRO A 101 21.66 -8.77 -27.18
CA PRO A 101 21.56 -9.37 -28.51
C PRO A 101 22.33 -10.70 -28.65
N VAL A 102 23.24 -11.01 -27.73
CA VAL A 102 23.92 -12.31 -27.67
C VAL A 102 22.94 -13.45 -27.40
N TYR A 103 21.95 -13.23 -26.55
CA TYR A 103 20.94 -14.23 -26.19
C TYR A 103 19.74 -14.27 -27.15
N GLY A 104 19.69 -13.33 -28.11
CA GLY A 104 18.71 -13.34 -29.20
C GLY A 104 19.07 -14.25 -30.38
N LYS A 105 20.20 -14.97 -30.30
CA LYS A 105 20.63 -15.93 -31.34
C LYS A 105 20.48 -17.37 -30.84
N GLY A 106 20.07 -18.27 -31.74
CA GLY A 106 19.84 -19.69 -31.44
C GLY A 106 18.47 -19.96 -30.81
N LYS A 107 18.29 -21.17 -30.24
CA LYS A 107 16.99 -21.65 -29.71
C LYS A 107 16.40 -20.75 -28.61
N LEU A 108 17.24 -20.05 -27.85
CA LEU A 108 16.77 -19.13 -26.81
C LEU A 108 16.11 -17.89 -27.41
N GLY A 109 16.60 -17.39 -28.56
CA GLY A 109 16.01 -16.25 -29.27
C GLY A 109 14.59 -16.53 -29.76
N GLU A 110 14.26 -17.78 -30.10
CA GLU A 110 12.90 -18.20 -30.50
C GLU A 110 11.89 -18.06 -29.36
N ILE A 111 12.32 -18.29 -28.11
CA ILE A 111 11.47 -18.26 -26.91
C ILE A 111 11.58 -16.92 -26.16
N GLN A 112 12.63 -16.14 -26.41
CA GLN A 112 12.91 -14.86 -25.76
C GLN A 112 11.72 -13.89 -25.82
N GLY A 113 11.08 -13.76 -26.99
CA GLY A 113 9.90 -12.89 -27.15
C GLY A 113 8.72 -13.31 -26.28
N LEU A 114 8.51 -14.62 -26.11
CA LEU A 114 7.49 -15.16 -25.21
C LEU A 114 7.81 -14.85 -23.75
N ILE A 115 9.06 -15.06 -23.32
CA ILE A 115 9.48 -14.80 -21.94
C ILE A 115 9.36 -13.32 -21.61
N LEU A 116 9.83 -12.43 -22.49
CA LEU A 116 9.68 -10.98 -22.31
C LEU A 116 8.20 -10.58 -22.23
N GLY A 117 7.34 -11.15 -23.09
CA GLY A 117 5.89 -10.93 -23.01
C GLY A 117 5.26 -11.41 -21.70
N MET A 118 5.71 -12.54 -21.15
CA MET A 118 5.28 -13.03 -19.83
C MET A 118 5.74 -12.09 -18.70
N LEU A 119 6.97 -11.56 -18.78
CA LEU A 119 7.48 -10.58 -17.82
C LEU A 119 6.71 -9.25 -17.88
N ASP A 120 6.35 -8.79 -19.08
CA ASP A 120 5.53 -7.58 -19.24
C ASP A 120 4.12 -7.77 -18.64
N THR A 121 3.52 -8.94 -18.87
CA THR A 121 2.22 -9.29 -18.27
C THR A 121 2.32 -9.36 -16.75
N PHE A 122 3.37 -10.01 -16.23
CA PHE A 122 3.65 -10.04 -14.79
C PHE A 122 3.78 -8.64 -14.19
N ASN A 123 4.56 -7.75 -14.83
CA ASN A 123 4.74 -6.37 -14.37
C ASN A 123 3.42 -5.57 -14.40
N TYR A 124 2.61 -5.78 -15.44
CA TYR A 124 1.28 -5.17 -15.54
C TYR A 124 0.37 -5.66 -14.43
N GLU A 125 0.29 -6.96 -14.19
CA GLU A 125 -0.53 -7.56 -13.13
C GLU A 125 -0.07 -7.11 -11.73
N GLN A 126 1.24 -7.05 -11.48
CA GLN A 126 1.79 -6.55 -10.22
C GLN A 126 1.38 -5.09 -10.00
N THR A 127 1.55 -4.23 -11.00
CA THR A 127 1.18 -2.80 -10.92
C THR A 127 -0.32 -2.64 -10.69
N LEU A 128 -1.14 -3.43 -11.38
CA LEU A 128 -2.60 -3.43 -11.23
C LEU A 128 -3.00 -3.84 -9.81
N LEU A 129 -2.40 -4.91 -9.27
CA LEU A 129 -2.67 -5.40 -7.93
C LEU A 129 -2.27 -4.38 -6.86
N GLU A 130 -1.06 -3.81 -6.95
CA GLU A 130 -0.58 -2.80 -6.01
C GLU A 130 -1.46 -1.55 -6.02
N THR A 131 -1.82 -1.07 -7.22
CA THR A 131 -2.67 0.12 -7.39
C THR A 131 -4.07 -0.09 -6.83
N THR A 132 -4.72 -1.21 -7.19
CA THR A 132 -6.07 -1.54 -6.70
C THR A 132 -6.10 -1.73 -5.19
N THR A 133 -5.07 -2.38 -4.63
CA THR A 133 -4.92 -2.54 -3.18
C THR A 133 -4.76 -1.20 -2.48
N SER A 134 -3.95 -0.29 -3.03
CA SER A 134 -3.78 1.06 -2.47
C SER A 134 -5.09 1.85 -2.46
N LEU A 135 -5.86 1.80 -3.56
CA LEU A 135 -7.16 2.48 -3.67
C LEU A 135 -8.16 1.94 -2.63
N LEU A 136 -8.29 0.61 -2.53
CA LEU A 136 -9.20 -0.01 -1.56
C LEU A 136 -8.83 0.32 -0.11
N ASN A 137 -7.53 0.31 0.21
CA ASN A 137 -7.05 0.68 1.54
C ASN A 137 -7.32 2.16 1.86
N GLN A 138 -7.20 3.05 0.87
CA GLN A 138 -7.50 4.46 1.03
C GLN A 138 -8.99 4.69 1.30
N ASP A 139 -9.88 4.04 0.54
CA ASP A 139 -11.33 4.13 0.72
C ASP A 139 -11.78 3.58 2.08
N LEU A 140 -11.19 2.46 2.50
CA LEU A 140 -11.42 1.89 3.82
C LEU A 140 -10.96 2.85 4.92
N HIS A 141 -9.74 3.38 4.81
CA HIS A 141 -9.22 4.35 5.78
C HIS A 141 -10.11 5.58 5.89
N TRP A 142 -10.52 6.16 4.75
CA TRP A 142 -11.42 7.32 4.72
C TRP A 142 -12.75 7.01 5.38
N SER A 143 -13.35 5.86 5.07
CA SER A 143 -14.63 5.42 5.65
C SER A 143 -14.53 5.26 7.17
N LEU A 144 -13.46 4.63 7.66
CA LEU A 144 -13.21 4.45 9.09
C LEU A 144 -12.94 5.79 9.80
N CYS A 145 -12.17 6.69 9.20
CA CYS A 145 -11.92 8.02 9.73
C CYS A 145 -13.22 8.83 9.86
N ASN A 146 -14.10 8.78 8.85
CA ASN A 146 -15.40 9.45 8.88
C ASN A 146 -16.35 8.84 9.90
N LEU A 147 -16.40 7.52 10.00
CA LEU A 147 -17.20 6.84 11.01
C LEU A 147 -16.73 7.20 12.40
N ARG A 148 -15.41 7.15 12.65
CA ARG A 148 -14.81 7.58 13.91
C ARG A 148 -15.22 9.01 14.24
N ALA A 149 -15.00 9.97 13.32
CA ALA A 149 -15.39 11.36 13.54
C ALA A 149 -16.89 11.52 13.85
N SER A 150 -17.75 10.74 13.19
CA SER A 150 -19.20 10.77 13.39
C SER A 150 -19.66 10.20 14.73
N VAL A 151 -18.97 9.16 15.23
CA VAL A 151 -19.29 8.51 16.50
C VAL A 151 -18.63 9.21 17.69
N THR A 152 -17.44 9.78 17.52
CA THR A 152 -16.72 10.46 18.60
C THR A 152 -17.08 11.95 18.73
N ARG A 153 -17.89 12.51 17.82
CA ARG A 153 -18.31 13.91 17.96
C ARG A 153 -19.12 14.08 19.25
N GLY A 154 -18.82 15.14 19.98
CA GLY A 154 -19.65 15.55 21.12
C GLY A 154 -21.08 15.85 20.66
N LEU A 155 -22.05 15.52 21.50
CA LEU A 155 -23.42 15.95 21.30
C LEU A 155 -23.54 17.41 21.73
N ASN A 156 -23.85 18.31 20.80
CA ASN A 156 -24.20 19.69 21.11
C ASN A 156 -25.73 19.83 21.16
N PRO A 157 -26.32 20.08 22.33
CA PRO A 157 -27.76 20.28 22.43
C PRO A 157 -28.20 21.52 21.65
N LYS A 158 -29.34 21.46 20.95
CA LYS A 158 -29.86 22.57 20.12
C LYS A 158 -30.38 23.76 20.93
N GLN A 159 -30.64 23.54 22.22
CA GLN A 159 -31.26 24.48 23.13
C GLN A 159 -30.68 24.27 24.54
N ASP A 160 -30.91 25.20 25.45
CA ASP A 160 -30.44 25.17 26.84
C ASP A 160 -31.60 25.04 27.85
N TYR A 161 -32.76 24.56 27.38
CA TYR A 161 -33.96 24.35 28.20
C TYR A 161 -34.61 23.01 27.91
N CYS A 162 -35.43 22.53 28.85
CA CYS A 162 -36.23 21.32 28.69
C CYS A 162 -37.32 21.51 27.62
N SER A 163 -37.39 20.62 26.63
CA SER A 163 -38.40 20.69 25.56
C SER A 163 -39.86 20.41 26.00
N ILE A 164 -40.11 20.07 27.27
CA ILE A 164 -41.46 19.80 27.82
C ILE A 164 -41.89 20.92 28.77
N CYS A 165 -41.13 21.19 29.84
CA CYS A 165 -41.48 22.22 30.82
C CYS A 165 -40.93 23.61 30.49
N LEU A 166 -40.11 23.74 29.43
CA LEU A 166 -39.49 25.00 28.98
C LEU A 166 -38.54 25.67 29.99
N GLN A 167 -38.22 25.01 31.10
CA GLN A 167 -37.28 25.51 32.10
C GLN A 167 -35.83 25.45 31.58
N GLN A 168 -35.07 26.55 31.75
CA GLN A 168 -33.66 26.65 31.38
C GLN A 168 -32.74 25.90 32.36
N TYR A 169 -31.72 25.23 31.82
CA TYR A 169 -30.66 24.59 32.59
C TYR A 169 -29.60 25.62 32.98
N LYS A 170 -29.50 25.96 34.27
CA LYS A 170 -28.45 26.84 34.80
C LYS A 170 -27.20 26.03 35.13
N ARG A 171 -26.00 26.61 34.94
CA ARG A 171 -24.70 25.98 35.28
C ARG A 171 -24.54 25.54 36.74
N ARG A 172 -25.39 26.03 37.65
CA ARG A 172 -25.37 25.72 39.08
C ARG A 172 -26.81 25.36 39.48
N GLN A 173 -27.16 24.08 39.37
CA GLN A 173 -28.47 23.57 39.79
C GLN A 173 -28.45 23.25 41.29
N GLU A 174 -29.50 23.66 42.01
CA GLU A 174 -29.70 23.32 43.45
C GLU A 174 -30.38 21.95 43.64
N MET A 175 -30.95 21.37 42.57
CA MET A 175 -31.64 20.08 42.58
C MET A 175 -31.05 19.16 41.50
N ALA A 176 -30.74 17.92 41.87
CA ALA A 176 -30.13 16.91 41.01
C ALA A 176 -31.17 16.18 40.16
N ASP A 177 -31.77 16.88 39.20
CA ASP A 177 -32.66 16.23 38.21
C ASP A 177 -31.83 15.82 36.98
N GLU A 178 -31.87 14.54 36.62
CA GLU A 178 -31.06 14.00 35.52
C GLU A 178 -31.48 14.61 34.18
N ILE A 179 -30.50 15.08 33.40
CA ILE A 179 -30.74 15.68 32.08
C ILE A 179 -30.43 14.64 31.01
N ILE A 180 -31.40 14.37 30.15
CA ILE A 180 -31.27 13.43 29.04
C ILE A 180 -31.07 14.21 27.74
N VAL A 181 -29.96 13.92 27.06
CA VAL A 181 -29.60 14.53 25.77
C VAL A 181 -29.69 13.47 24.68
N PHE A 182 -30.54 13.72 23.67
CA PHE A 182 -30.66 12.83 22.51
C PHE A 182 -29.70 13.21 21.40
N SER A 183 -29.35 12.23 20.55
CA SER A 183 -28.56 12.45 19.32
C SER A 183 -29.20 13.42 18.32
N CYS A 184 -30.52 13.66 18.40
CA CYS A 184 -31.22 14.69 17.62
C CYS A 184 -31.04 16.12 18.19
N GLY A 185 -30.36 16.27 19.34
CA GLY A 185 -30.03 17.52 20.00
C GLY A 185 -31.10 18.06 20.95
N HIS A 186 -32.18 17.31 21.23
CA HIS A 186 -33.21 17.73 22.18
C HIS A 186 -32.87 17.30 23.61
N LEU A 187 -33.24 18.14 24.58
CA LEU A 187 -32.98 17.92 26.00
C LEU A 187 -34.27 17.87 26.81
N TYR A 188 -34.24 17.06 27.85
CA TYR A 188 -35.34 16.89 28.78
C TYR A 188 -34.83 16.56 30.19
N HIS A 189 -35.59 16.94 31.22
CA HIS A 189 -35.45 16.30 32.53
C HIS A 189 -35.98 14.86 32.44
N SER A 190 -35.36 13.93 33.15
CA SER A 190 -35.80 12.53 33.24
C SER A 190 -37.27 12.43 33.67
N PHE A 191 -37.67 13.19 34.70
CA PHE A 191 -39.05 13.25 35.18
C PHE A 191 -40.04 13.81 34.14
N CYS A 192 -39.62 14.81 33.36
CA CYS A 192 -40.46 15.36 32.30
C CYS A 192 -40.77 14.30 31.22
N LEU A 193 -39.78 13.47 30.86
CA LEU A 193 -39.97 12.39 29.88
C LEU A 193 -40.80 11.23 30.43
N GLN A 194 -40.62 10.86 31.70
CA GLN A 194 -41.43 9.85 32.37
C GLN A 194 -42.91 10.26 32.38
N ASN A 195 -43.21 11.51 32.75
CA ASN A 195 -44.59 12.03 32.77
C ASN A 195 -45.23 12.12 31.37
N LYS A 196 -44.44 12.06 30.30
CA LYS A 196 -44.91 12.03 28.91
C LYS A 196 -44.87 10.63 28.30
N GLU A 197 -44.70 9.58 29.10
CA GLU A 197 -44.67 8.18 28.67
C GLU A 197 -43.64 7.93 27.56
N CYS A 198 -42.53 8.69 27.57
CA CYS A 198 -41.45 8.56 26.59
C CYS A 198 -40.37 7.56 27.03
N THR A 199 -40.68 6.77 28.05
CA THR A 199 -39.85 5.71 28.65
C THR A 199 -40.43 4.35 28.33
N MET A 200 -39.56 3.43 27.92
CA MET A 200 -39.88 2.01 27.84
C MET A 200 -38.88 1.23 28.69
N GLU A 201 -39.37 0.32 29.52
CA GLU A 201 -38.52 -0.65 30.22
C GLU A 201 -38.45 -1.91 29.37
N ILE A 202 -37.25 -2.26 28.89
CA ILE A 202 -37.00 -3.49 28.15
C ILE A 202 -35.86 -4.21 28.88
N GLU A 203 -36.13 -5.43 29.37
CA GLU A 203 -35.12 -6.30 30.01
C GLU A 203 -34.32 -5.61 31.14
N GLY A 204 -34.98 -4.75 31.93
CA GLY A 204 -34.36 -4.04 33.05
C GLY A 204 -33.53 -2.80 32.66
N GLN A 205 -33.50 -2.42 31.38
CA GLN A 205 -32.89 -1.16 30.91
C GLN A 205 -33.97 -0.14 30.51
N THR A 206 -33.85 1.08 31.03
CA THR A 206 -34.72 2.21 30.67
C THR A 206 -34.30 2.80 29.33
N ARG A 207 -35.14 2.59 28.30
CA ARG A 207 -34.95 3.16 26.97
C ARG A 207 -35.77 4.43 26.84
N TRP A 208 -35.08 5.54 26.62
CA TRP A 208 -35.69 6.85 26.41
C TRP A 208 -35.94 7.11 24.93
N THR A 209 -37.04 7.79 24.63
CA THR A 209 -37.35 8.25 23.26
C THR A 209 -37.58 9.77 23.25
N CYS A 210 -37.12 10.44 22.20
CA CYS A 210 -37.28 11.87 22.09
C CYS A 210 -38.75 12.21 21.81
N TYR A 211 -39.41 12.90 22.74
CA TYR A 211 -40.82 13.31 22.60
C TYR A 211 -41.09 14.04 21.28
N LYS A 212 -40.31 15.10 20.96
CA LYS A 212 -40.47 15.89 19.73
C LYS A 212 -40.34 15.05 18.45
N CYS A 213 -39.32 14.19 18.37
CA CYS A 213 -39.10 13.37 17.17
C CYS A 213 -40.14 12.25 17.03
N SER A 214 -40.55 11.66 18.16
CA SER A 214 -41.58 10.62 18.21
C SER A 214 -42.95 11.17 17.83
N SER A 215 -43.32 12.35 18.34
CA SER A 215 -44.58 13.01 18.01
C SER A 215 -44.65 13.42 16.54
N SER A 216 -43.56 13.93 15.96
CA SER A 216 -43.49 14.29 14.54
C SER A 216 -43.63 13.06 13.63
N ASN A 217 -43.06 11.91 14.01
CA ASN A 217 -43.23 10.66 13.26
C ASN A 217 -44.67 10.12 13.30
N LYS A 218 -45.42 10.35 14.39
CA LYS A 218 -46.85 9.99 14.46
C LYS A 218 -47.69 10.85 13.51
N VAL A 219 -47.38 12.14 13.36
CA VAL A 219 -48.05 13.05 12.41
C VAL A 219 -47.72 12.69 10.96
N GLY A 220 -46.46 12.34 10.65
CA GLY A 220 -46.07 11.88 9.32
C GLY A 220 -46.80 10.61 8.86
N LYS A 221 -46.99 9.64 9.76
CA LYS A 221 -47.76 8.41 9.47
C LYS A 221 -49.27 8.66 9.27
N LEU A 222 -49.84 9.70 9.89
CA LEU A 222 -51.25 10.08 9.70
C LEU A 222 -51.49 10.77 8.35
N ILE A 223 -50.54 11.58 7.88
CA ILE A 223 -50.62 12.24 6.56
C ILE A 223 -50.49 11.20 5.43
N GLN A 224 -49.62 10.20 5.59
CA GLN A 224 -49.45 9.14 4.60
C GLN A 224 -50.68 8.22 4.50
N LYS A 225 -51.35 7.94 5.62
CA LYS A 225 -52.65 7.24 5.62
C LYS A 225 -53.79 8.06 4.99
N LYS A 226 -53.80 9.39 5.10
CA LYS A 226 -54.80 10.22 4.41
C LYS A 226 -54.65 10.17 2.89
N HIS A 227 -53.42 10.21 2.38
CA HIS A 227 -53.15 10.08 0.94
C HIS A 227 -53.53 8.71 0.37
N GLU A 228 -53.39 7.61 1.14
CA GLU A 228 -53.85 6.28 0.71
C GLU A 228 -55.39 6.16 0.65
N PHE A 229 -56.14 6.92 1.44
CA PHE A 229 -57.60 6.92 1.40
C PHE A 229 -58.19 7.86 0.33
N GLU A 230 -57.50 8.95 -0.03
CA GLU A 230 -57.95 9.85 -1.12
C GLU A 230 -57.54 9.35 -2.52
N SER A 231 -56.52 8.49 -2.63
CA SER A 231 -56.13 7.87 -3.91
C SER A 231 -56.95 6.63 -4.29
N ASN A 232 -57.84 6.15 -3.40
CA ASN A 232 -58.69 4.97 -3.61
C ASN A 232 -60.18 5.33 -3.76
N ARG A 233 -60.48 6.56 -4.21
CA ARG A 233 -61.85 7.01 -4.51
C ARG A 233 -61.98 7.53 -5.93
#